data_AF-A0A210PZC7-F1
#
_entry.id   AF-A0A210PZC7-F1
#
_cell.length_a   1.000
_cell.length_b   1.000
_cell.length_c   1.000
_cell.angle_alpha   90.00
_cell.angle_beta   90.00
_cell.angle_gamma   90.00
#
_symmetry.space_group_name_H-M   'P 1'
#
loop_
_entity.id
_entity.type
_entity.pdbx_description
1 polymer ?
#
loop_
_entity_poly.entity_id
_entity_poly.type
_entity_poly.pdbx_seq_one_letter_code
_entity_poly.pdbx_strand_id
1 'polypeptide(L)'
;MEEGGDCMNENSSKPDSIAIYRASFLKCALLLRDTNNAYKMADGDRIAENAKFQLLLSRVGNHTKYQLWLFRFLAYMVALLSPRMTYEYKWNCTSDLLGGNGHDIPNDNLVEIQVQNVKKKIQA
;
A
#
# COMPACT_ATOMS: atom_id res chain seq x y z
N MET A 1 -54.32 4.42 -35.20
CA MET A 1 -53.44 4.29 -36.39
C MET A 1 -52.73 5.62 -36.48
N GLU A 2 -51.46 5.77 -36.15
CA GLU A 2 -50.33 4.87 -36.36
C GLU A 2 -49.47 4.68 -35.09
N GLU A 3 -49.01 3.45 -34.92
CA GLU A 3 -47.89 3.09 -34.05
C GLU A 3 -46.59 3.55 -34.71
N GLY A 4 -45.73 4.22 -33.95
CA GLY A 4 -44.36 4.52 -34.37
C GLY A 4 -43.42 4.11 -33.24
N GLY A 5 -42.94 2.87 -33.32
CA GLY A 5 -42.17 2.21 -32.26
C GLY A 5 -40.90 2.97 -31.88
N ASP A 6 -40.75 3.19 -30.57
CA ASP A 6 -39.49 3.58 -29.95
C ASP A 6 -38.53 2.40 -30.10
N CYS A 7 -37.66 2.46 -31.10
CA CYS A 7 -36.58 1.52 -31.27
C CYS A 7 -35.57 1.77 -30.14
N MET A 8 -35.73 1.04 -29.04
CA MET A 8 -34.72 0.95 -27.99
C MET A 8 -33.40 0.53 -28.63
N ASN A 9 -32.53 1.51 -28.82
CA ASN A 9 -31.19 1.31 -29.34
C ASN A 9 -30.41 0.58 -28.23
N GLU A 10 -30.33 -0.74 -28.32
CA GLU A 10 -29.53 -1.62 -27.45
C GLU A 10 -28.01 -1.42 -27.66
N ASN A 11 -27.56 -0.19 -27.88
CA ASN A 11 -26.18 0.18 -27.58
C ASN A 11 -26.06 0.28 -26.05
N SER A 12 -25.96 -0.88 -25.41
CA SER A 12 -25.35 -0.96 -24.09
C SER A 12 -24.00 -0.23 -24.16
N SER A 13 -23.99 0.99 -23.63
CA SER A 13 -22.87 1.92 -23.70
C SER A 13 -21.65 1.21 -23.11
N LYS A 14 -20.74 0.75 -23.98
CA LYS A 14 -19.50 0.12 -23.53
C LYS A 14 -18.78 1.16 -22.66
N PRO A 15 -18.36 0.79 -21.44
CA PRO A 15 -17.71 1.72 -20.54
C PRO A 15 -16.43 2.26 -21.18
N ASP A 16 -16.16 3.56 -21.00
CA ASP A 16 -14.95 4.21 -21.52
C ASP A 16 -13.71 3.61 -20.85
N SER A 17 -13.03 2.74 -21.59
CA SER A 17 -11.84 2.01 -21.13
C SER A 17 -10.66 2.94 -20.86
N ILE A 18 -10.55 4.06 -21.58
CA ILE A 18 -9.49 5.05 -21.40
C ILE A 18 -9.72 5.82 -20.10
N ALA A 19 -10.96 6.25 -19.85
CA ALA A 19 -11.32 6.92 -18.60
C ALA A 19 -11.11 6.00 -17.39
N ILE A 20 -11.54 4.72 -17.48
CA ILE A 20 -11.35 3.74 -16.40
C ILE A 20 -9.87 3.50 -16.12
N TYR A 21 -9.04 3.35 -17.16
CA TYR A 21 -7.61 3.16 -17.00
C TYR A 21 -6.96 4.36 -16.30
N ARG A 22 -7.24 5.58 -16.77
CA ARG A 22 -6.70 6.81 -16.17
C ARG A 22 -7.10 6.97 -14.71
N ALA A 23 -8.37 6.71 -14.39
CA ALA A 23 -8.86 6.77 -13.02
C ALA A 23 -8.19 5.72 -12.12
N SER A 24 -7.99 4.50 -12.63
CA SER A 24 -7.35 3.41 -11.89
C SER A 24 -5.87 3.70 -11.63
N PHE A 25 -5.15 4.19 -12.64
CA PHE A 25 -3.76 4.63 -12.50
C PHE A 25 -3.63 5.73 -11.44
N LEU A 26 -4.48 6.75 -11.51
CA LEU A 26 -4.45 7.86 -10.55
C LEU A 26 -4.70 7.39 -9.12
N LYS A 27 -5.67 6.48 -8.90
CA LYS A 27 -5.93 5.89 -7.58
C LYS A 27 -4.69 5.17 -7.02
N CYS A 28 -4.04 4.33 -7.84
CA CYS A 28 -2.81 3.64 -7.43
C CYS A 28 -1.66 4.62 -7.13
N ALA A 29 -1.49 5.65 -7.95
CA ALA A 29 -0.45 6.67 -7.76
C ALA A 29 -0.66 7.47 -6.46
N LEU A 30 -1.91 7.84 -6.15
CA LEU A 30 -2.25 8.54 -4.90
C LEU A 30 -2.03 7.63 -3.69
N LEU A 31 -2.41 6.35 -3.76
CA LEU A 31 -2.14 5.39 -2.70
C LEU A 31 -0.65 5.22 -2.43
N LEU A 32 0.18 5.11 -3.49
CA LEU A 32 1.63 5.01 -3.36
C LEU A 32 2.21 6.28 -2.71
N ARG A 33 1.76 7.46 -3.14
CA ARG A 33 2.17 8.72 -2.54
C ARG A 33 1.80 8.80 -1.06
N ASP A 34 0.57 8.41 -0.71
CA ASP A 34 0.10 8.43 0.67
C ASP A 34 0.89 7.46 1.56
N THR A 35 1.17 6.25 1.04
CA THR A 35 1.99 5.22 1.69
C THR A 35 3.39 5.76 1.98
N ASN A 36 4.07 6.33 0.98
CA ASN A 36 5.41 6.89 1.15
C ASN A 36 5.42 8.03 2.17
N ASN A 37 4.39 8.87 2.16
CA ASN A 37 4.24 9.94 3.14
C ASN A 37 3.97 9.40 4.55
N ALA A 38 3.17 8.34 4.68
CA ALA A 38 2.89 7.71 5.98
C ALA A 38 4.16 7.17 6.62
N TYR A 39 5.02 6.49 5.84
CA TYR A 39 6.33 6.04 6.32
C TYR A 39 7.24 7.20 6.74
N LYS A 40 7.33 8.28 5.95
CA LYS A 40 8.17 9.45 6.30
C LYS A 40 7.72 10.18 7.56
N MET A 41 6.45 10.06 7.92
CA MET A 41 5.84 10.70 9.09
C MET A 41 5.70 9.73 10.27
N ALA A 42 6.24 8.50 10.17
CA ALA A 42 6.05 7.43 11.14
C ALA A 42 4.58 7.16 11.52
N ASP A 43 3.64 7.36 10.60
CA ASP A 43 2.20 7.22 10.86
C ASP A 43 1.75 5.77 10.67
N GLY A 44 1.85 4.99 11.76
CA GLY A 44 1.51 3.58 11.78
C GLY A 44 0.04 3.28 11.44
N ASP A 45 -0.88 4.20 11.75
CA ASP A 45 -2.30 4.04 11.43
C ASP A 45 -2.54 4.18 9.92
N ARG A 46 -1.98 5.21 9.28
CA ARG A 46 -2.06 5.34 7.82
C ARG A 46 -1.37 4.21 7.08
N ILE A 47 -0.24 3.69 7.60
CA ILE A 47 0.41 2.51 7.04
C ILE A 47 -0.53 1.29 7.08
N ALA A 48 -1.19 1.06 8.23
CA ALA A 48 -2.14 -0.05 8.40
C ALA A 48 -3.36 0.06 7.47
N GLU A 49 -3.90 1.26 7.29
CA GLU A 49 -5.02 1.50 6.38
C GLU A 49 -4.63 1.29 4.92
N ASN A 50 -3.49 1.85 4.49
CA ASN A 50 -2.96 1.66 3.15
C ASN A 50 -2.67 0.19 2.83
N ALA A 51 -2.19 -0.58 3.81
CA ALA A 51 -1.92 -2.01 3.66
C ALA A 51 -3.17 -2.82 3.27
N LYS A 52 -4.38 -2.42 3.69
CA LYS A 52 -5.63 -3.07 3.28
C LYS A 52 -5.85 -2.96 1.77
N PHE A 53 -5.65 -1.77 1.20
CA PHE A 53 -5.76 -1.55 -0.24
C PHE A 53 -4.62 -2.22 -1.01
N GLN A 54 -3.40 -2.16 -0.48
CA GLN A 54 -2.26 -2.85 -1.07
C GLN A 54 -2.47 -4.37 -1.12
N LEU A 55 -3.14 -4.96 -0.13
CA LEU A 55 -3.44 -6.40 -0.14
C LEU A 55 -4.34 -6.75 -1.33
N LEU A 56 -5.39 -5.96 -1.56
CA LEU A 56 -6.28 -6.13 -2.72
C LEU A 56 -5.52 -5.96 -4.05
N LEU A 57 -4.68 -4.92 -4.16
CA LEU A 57 -3.87 -4.69 -5.36
C LEU A 57 -2.85 -5.80 -5.60
N SER A 58 -2.23 -6.33 -4.54
CA SER A 58 -1.28 -7.45 -4.64
C SER A 58 -1.95 -8.72 -5.16
N ARG A 59 -3.26 -8.90 -4.88
CA ARG A 59 -4.07 -9.99 -5.45
C ARG A 59 -4.31 -9.78 -6.93
N VAL A 60 -4.74 -8.58 -7.35
CA VAL A 60 -4.96 -8.25 -8.76
C VAL A 60 -3.67 -8.38 -9.58
N GLY A 61 -2.53 -7.95 -9.04
CA GLY A 61 -1.21 -8.06 -9.67
C GLY A 61 -0.54 -9.43 -9.55
N ASN A 62 -1.19 -10.44 -8.95
CA ASN A 62 -0.63 -11.78 -8.70
C ASN A 62 0.71 -11.79 -7.94
N HIS A 63 0.93 -10.83 -7.05
CA HIS A 63 2.14 -10.75 -6.22
C HIS A 63 2.01 -11.56 -4.92
N THR A 64 2.18 -12.88 -5.01
CA THR A 64 1.96 -13.83 -3.89
C THR A 64 2.82 -13.54 -2.66
N LYS A 65 4.09 -13.14 -2.85
CA LYS A 65 4.99 -12.73 -1.75
C LYS A 65 4.36 -11.58 -0.93
N TYR A 66 3.88 -10.55 -1.62
CA TYR A 66 3.29 -9.38 -0.96
C TYR A 66 1.92 -9.68 -0.37
N GLN A 67 1.13 -10.56 -0.99
CA GLN A 67 -0.14 -11.03 -0.42
C GLN A 67 0.07 -11.67 0.96
N LEU A 68 1.02 -12.60 1.07
CA LEU A 68 1.30 -13.28 2.34
C LEU A 68 1.84 -12.31 3.40
N TRP A 69 2.75 -11.42 3.01
CA TRP A 69 3.31 -10.42 3.91
C TRP A 69 2.26 -9.45 4.44
N LEU A 70 1.44 -8.87 3.55
CA LEU A 70 0.36 -7.94 3.91
C LEU A 70 -0.72 -8.62 4.75
N PHE A 71 -1.08 -9.86 4.42
CA PHE A 71 -2.02 -10.64 5.23
C PHE A 71 -1.50 -10.83 6.66
N ARG A 72 -0.24 -11.25 6.82
CA ARG A 72 0.37 -11.43 8.13
C ARG A 72 0.46 -10.12 8.91
N PHE A 73 0.85 -9.03 8.25
CA PHE A 73 0.90 -7.69 8.81
C PHE A 73 -0.45 -7.26 9.39
N LEU A 74 -1.53 -7.39 8.61
CA LEU A 74 -2.88 -7.06 9.06
C LEU A 74 -3.40 -8.01 10.14
N ALA A 75 -3.10 -9.32 10.04
CA ALA A 75 -3.50 -10.31 11.03
C ALA A 75 -2.84 -10.04 12.40
N TYR A 76 -1.58 -9.58 12.41
CA TYR A 76 -0.90 -9.13 13.63
C TYR A 76 -1.60 -7.95 14.28
N MET A 77 -2.05 -6.98 13.49
CA MET A 77 -2.74 -5.81 14.04
C MET A 77 -4.16 -6.12 14.54
N VAL A 78 -4.88 -7.00 13.86
CA VAL A 78 -6.32 -7.19 14.10
C VAL A 78 -6.62 -8.34 15.06
N ALA A 79 -5.85 -9.43 15.04
CA ALA A 79 -6.30 -10.69 15.65
C ALA A 79 -5.24 -11.46 16.45
N LEU A 80 -3.96 -11.40 16.06
CA LEU A 80 -2.95 -12.34 16.58
C LEU A 80 -2.14 -11.80 17.75
N LEU A 81 -1.90 -10.48 17.82
CA LEU A 81 -1.11 -9.87 18.89
C LEU A 81 -2.02 -9.32 20.00
N SER A 82 -1.47 -9.24 21.21
CA SER A 82 -2.14 -8.53 22.30
C SER A 82 -2.20 -7.03 22.00
N PRO A 83 -3.13 -6.27 22.60
CA PRO A 83 -3.27 -4.83 22.31
C PRO A 83 -1.96 -4.04 22.46
N ARG A 84 -1.16 -4.37 23.48
CA ARG A 84 0.16 -3.77 23.70
C ARG A 84 1.13 -4.09 22.57
N MET A 85 1.23 -5.36 22.20
CA MET A 85 2.13 -5.82 21.13
C MET A 85 1.70 -5.26 19.77
N THR A 86 0.39 -5.13 19.51
CA THR A 86 -0.13 -4.47 18.31
C THR A 86 0.29 -3.01 18.25
N TYR A 87 0.18 -2.27 19.36
CA TYR A 87 0.61 -0.88 19.43
C TYR A 87 2.11 -0.76 19.10
N GLU A 88 2.95 -1.56 19.78
CA GLU A 88 4.40 -1.56 19.56
C GLU A 88 4.74 -1.96 18.12
N TYR A 89 4.12 -3.01 17.58
CA TYR A 89 4.34 -3.46 16.20
C TYR A 89 3.95 -2.41 15.16
N LYS A 90 2.81 -1.75 15.34
CA LYS A 90 2.30 -0.72 14.43
C LYS A 90 3.23 0.49 14.34
N TRP A 91 3.71 0.97 15.49
CA TRP A 91 4.59 2.14 15.53
C TRP A 91 6.06 1.82 15.29
N ASN A 92 6.44 0.54 15.29
CA ASN A 92 7.78 0.07 14.93
C ASN A 92 7.89 -0.34 13.45
N CYS A 93 7.13 0.30 12.55
CA CYS A 93 7.24 0.08 11.10
C CYS A 93 8.36 0.92 10.46
N THR A 94 8.75 2.00 11.13
CA THR A 94 9.75 2.97 10.67
C THR A 94 10.80 3.20 11.74
N SER A 95 11.93 3.73 11.31
CA SER A 95 12.98 4.24 12.19
C SER A 95 13.53 5.53 11.62
N ASP A 96 13.91 6.44 12.52
CA ASP A 96 14.62 7.66 12.18
C ASP A 96 16.12 7.49 12.47
N LEU A 97 16.96 7.82 11.48
CA LEU A 97 18.42 7.80 11.61
C LEU A 97 19.03 9.19 11.80
N LEU A 98 18.32 10.23 11.37
CA LEU A 98 18.87 11.59 11.20
C LEU A 98 18.25 12.60 12.17
N GLY A 99 17.10 12.28 12.75
CA GLY A 99 16.34 13.17 13.63
C GLY A 99 15.34 14.03 12.85
N GLY A 100 14.16 14.21 13.42
CA GLY A 100 13.17 15.21 13.02
C GLY A 100 12.15 14.71 11.99
N ASN A 101 11.00 15.39 11.92
CA ASN A 101 9.87 14.97 11.09
C ASN A 101 10.24 14.85 9.60
N GLY A 102 9.76 13.78 8.94
CA GLY A 102 9.89 13.58 7.50
C GLY A 102 11.12 12.78 7.08
N HIS A 103 11.95 12.33 8.05
CA HIS A 103 13.19 11.60 7.80
C HIS A 103 13.12 10.12 8.16
N ASP A 104 11.97 9.65 8.63
CA ASP A 104 11.72 8.24 8.90
C ASP A 104 11.86 7.40 7.63
N ILE A 105 12.49 6.24 7.79
CA ILE A 105 12.61 5.24 6.73
C ILE A 105 11.90 3.95 7.15
N PRO A 106 11.30 3.21 6.19
CA PRO A 106 10.79 1.88 6.46
C PRO A 106 11.89 0.97 7.01
N ASN A 107 11.57 0.15 8.00
CA ASN A 107 12.57 -0.73 8.63
C ASN A 107 13.23 -1.72 7.65
N ASP A 108 12.53 -2.14 6.59
CA ASP A 108 13.10 -2.98 5.53
C ASP A 108 14.28 -2.28 4.83
N ASN A 109 14.11 -1.00 4.47
CA ASN A 109 15.16 -0.19 3.87
C ASN A 109 16.32 0.05 4.86
N LEU A 110 15.99 0.25 6.14
CA LEU A 110 17.02 0.43 7.18
C LEU A 110 17.93 -0.80 7.27
N VAL A 111 17.35 -2.00 7.30
CA VAL A 111 18.11 -3.25 7.35
C VAL A 111 19.04 -3.36 6.14
N GLU A 112 18.57 -3.02 4.94
CA GLU A 112 19.41 -3.02 3.75
C GLU A 112 20.58 -2.04 3.87
N ILE A 113 20.34 -0.81 4.33
CA ILE A 113 21.40 0.18 4.56
C ILE A 113 22.44 -0.35 5.56
N GLN A 114 21.99 -0.94 6.67
CA GLN A 114 22.86 -1.51 7.69
C GLN A 114 23.71 -2.65 7.15
N VAL A 115 23.11 -3.58 6.39
CA VAL A 115 23.83 -4.70 5.76
C VAL A 115 24.92 -4.18 4.82
N GLN A 116 24.62 -3.17 4.00
CA GLN A 116 25.62 -2.57 3.10
C GLN A 116 26.75 -1.90 3.87
N ASN A 117 26.45 -1.20 4.96
CA ASN A 117 27.46 -0.56 5.80
C ASN A 117 28.40 -1.59 6.47
N VAL A 118 27.87 -2.72 6.93
CA VAL A 118 28.67 -3.81 7.51
C VAL A 118 29.57 -4.44 6.44
N LYS A 119 29.05 -4.73 5.25
CA LYS A 119 29.85 -5.29 4.15
C LYS A 119 31.04 -4.41 3.78
N LYS A 120 30.84 -3.08 3.70
CA LYS A 120 31.91 -2.11 3.44
C LYS A 120 33.01 -2.14 4.50
N LYS A 121 32.65 -2.29 5.78
CA LYS A 121 33.62 -2.35 6.88
C LYS A 121 34.42 -3.66 6.93
N ILE A 122 33.86 -4.76 6.47
CA ILE A 122 34.54 -6.07 6.43
C ILE A 122 35.52 -6.14 5.25
N GLN A 123 35.24 -5.41 4.16
CA GLN A 123 36.07 -5.38 2.95
C GLN A 123 37.18 -4.32 2.98
N ALA A 124 37.21 -3.47 4.01
CA ALA A 124 38.24 -2.45 4.25
C ALA A 124 39.33 -3.01 5.17
#